data_AF-A0A968P4Y7-F1
#
_entry.id   AF-A0A968P4Y7-F1
#
_cell.length_a   1.000
_cell.length_b   1.000
_cell.length_c   1.000
_cell.angle_alpha   90.00
_cell.angle_beta   90.00
_cell.angle_gamma   90.00
#
_symmetry.space_group_name_H-M   'P 1'
#
loop_
_entity.id
_entity.type
_entity.pdbx_description
1 polymer ?
#
loop_
_entity_poly.entity_id
_entity_poly.type
_entity_poly.pdbx_seq_one_letter_code
_entity_poly.pdbx_strand_id
1 'polypeptide(L)'
;MKAGLSVQHMVFDGFYPRAGRLRDVFDRKFADPLRSAPDRFVWDYWHVPGEYTLLRTPAYTYFPRRDYEHFHGFLVKWGRENLGCHDISPPWLSCYIDGCRQELHQDVPHGPLAFVFSLTPWRERVFRGGETFIQKPRALIEPRFNRLTVFNPALVHGVREVRGTHDPREGRLVVHGWFVNPRPFWVGPLSAVEVDGSVREGLSRILSRQPELGSGLLSLRLRIAASGEVLSSHTVVSTLRGFSPRDLQYFLKAIKTLAFPRKQRPTRLTLPLMVGS
;
A
#
# COMPACT_ATOMS: atom_id res chain seq x y z
N MET A 1 -18.70 -19.44 1.84
CA MET A 1 -18.04 -18.13 1.64
C MET A 1 -17.41 -18.13 0.25
N LYS A 2 -17.81 -17.21 -0.64
CA LYS A 2 -17.34 -17.14 -2.03
C LYS A 2 -15.86 -16.75 -2.08
N ALA A 3 -15.09 -17.43 -2.92
CA ALA A 3 -13.69 -17.14 -3.19
C ALA A 3 -13.55 -15.75 -3.84
N GLY A 4 -13.24 -14.77 -3.03
CA GLY A 4 -12.77 -13.44 -3.43
C GLY A 4 -11.55 -13.09 -2.59
N LEU A 5 -10.52 -13.95 -2.63
CA LEU A 5 -9.36 -13.83 -1.75
C LEU A 5 -8.33 -12.82 -2.27
N SER A 6 -8.35 -12.48 -3.56
CA SER A 6 -7.41 -11.53 -4.17
C SER A 6 -7.83 -10.08 -3.91
N VAL A 7 -6.96 -9.32 -3.24
CA VAL A 7 -7.09 -7.86 -3.18
C VAL A 7 -6.68 -7.32 -4.53
N GLN A 8 -7.67 -6.73 -5.20
CA GLN A 8 -7.44 -5.93 -6.38
C GLN A 8 -6.98 -4.54 -5.94
N HIS A 9 -7.77 -3.91 -5.07
CA HIS A 9 -7.43 -2.67 -4.37
C HIS A 9 -8.20 -2.57 -3.04
N MET A 10 -7.72 -1.72 -2.14
CA MET A 10 -8.33 -1.30 -0.89
C MET A 10 -8.29 0.22 -0.81
N VAL A 11 -9.30 0.82 -0.18
CA VAL A 11 -9.41 2.27 -0.01
C VAL A 11 -9.70 2.59 1.47
N PHE A 12 -8.98 3.56 2.00
CA PHE A 12 -9.14 4.05 3.37
C PHE A 12 -9.28 5.57 3.33
N ASP A 13 -10.48 6.08 3.59
CA ASP A 13 -10.75 7.52 3.72
C ASP A 13 -10.39 8.02 5.13
N GLY A 14 -10.01 9.29 5.24
CA GLY A 14 -9.62 9.88 6.52
C GLY A 14 -8.36 9.24 7.12
N PHE A 15 -7.47 8.72 6.28
CA PHE A 15 -6.42 7.78 6.67
C PHE A 15 -5.39 8.37 7.66
N TYR A 16 -4.90 9.58 7.39
CA TYR A 16 -3.84 10.22 8.16
C TYR A 16 -4.36 11.46 8.90
N PRO A 17 -4.30 11.50 10.24
CA PRO A 17 -4.85 12.62 11.03
C PRO A 17 -4.24 14.00 10.74
N ARG A 18 -3.03 14.06 10.17
CA ARG A 18 -2.32 15.31 9.88
C ARG A 18 -2.19 15.60 8.38
N ALA A 19 -3.06 15.03 7.55
CA ALA A 19 -3.05 15.24 6.09
C ALA A 19 -3.13 16.73 5.71
N GLY A 20 -3.93 17.52 6.45
CA GLY A 20 -4.03 18.97 6.26
C GLY A 20 -2.67 19.67 6.32
N ARG A 21 -1.79 19.29 7.25
CA ARG A 21 -0.45 19.92 7.35
C ARG A 21 0.41 19.68 6.12
N LEU A 22 0.34 18.49 5.51
CA LEU A 22 1.07 18.20 4.28
C LEU A 22 0.53 19.03 3.12
N ARG A 23 -0.80 19.16 3.03
CA ARG A 23 -1.46 20.02 2.05
C ARG A 23 -1.06 21.49 2.22
N ASP A 24 -1.11 22.01 3.44
CA ASP A 24 -0.73 23.40 3.74
C ASP A 24 0.72 23.72 3.37
N VAL A 25 1.63 22.76 3.53
CA VAL A 25 3.02 22.91 3.06
C VAL A 25 3.06 23.12 1.55
N PHE A 26 2.31 22.32 0.79
CA PHE A 26 2.23 22.47 -0.66
C PHE A 26 1.62 23.82 -1.05
N ASP A 27 0.47 24.17 -0.47
CA ASP A 27 -0.24 25.41 -0.80
C ASP A 27 0.58 26.66 -0.51
N ARG A 28 1.24 26.73 0.63
CA ARG A 28 2.07 27.90 0.98
C ARG A 28 3.23 28.13 0.03
N LYS A 29 3.82 27.07 -0.53
CA LYS A 29 4.93 27.19 -1.49
C LYS A 29 4.48 27.77 -2.85
N PHE A 30 3.19 27.67 -3.16
CA PHE A 30 2.59 28.20 -4.40
C PHE A 30 1.64 29.39 -4.16
N ALA A 31 1.51 29.87 -2.92
CA ALA A 31 0.58 30.95 -2.56
C ALA A 31 0.93 32.30 -3.20
N ASP A 32 2.23 32.59 -3.35
CA ASP A 32 2.73 33.77 -4.06
C ASP A 32 3.47 33.30 -5.34
N PRO A 33 2.86 33.46 -6.53
CA PRO A 33 3.48 33.05 -7.78
C PRO A 33 4.70 33.89 -8.16
N LEU A 34 4.84 35.12 -7.64
CA LEU A 34 5.96 36.02 -7.94
C LEU A 34 7.19 35.76 -7.07
N ARG A 35 7.02 35.04 -5.95
CA ARG A 35 8.12 34.70 -5.05
C ARG A 35 9.05 33.67 -5.69
N SER A 36 10.32 34.05 -5.89
CA SER A 36 11.39 33.10 -6.20
C SER A 36 11.88 32.44 -4.91
N ALA A 37 11.84 31.12 -4.85
CA ALA A 37 12.37 30.36 -3.73
C ALA A 37 12.98 29.03 -4.24
N PRO A 38 14.15 28.60 -3.75
CA PRO A 38 14.82 27.38 -4.23
C PRO A 38 13.94 26.13 -4.16
N ASP A 39 13.04 26.06 -3.18
CA ASP A 39 12.13 24.94 -2.96
C ASP A 39 10.97 24.85 -3.97
N ARG A 40 10.85 25.81 -4.90
CA ARG A 40 9.96 25.74 -6.07
C ARG A 40 10.61 25.02 -7.26
N PHE A 41 11.94 24.89 -7.28
CA PHE A 41 12.71 24.29 -8.38
C PHE A 41 13.03 22.79 -8.17
N VAL A 42 12.31 22.13 -7.27
CA VAL A 42 12.54 20.72 -6.91
C VAL A 42 11.71 19.73 -7.73
N TRP A 43 10.92 20.22 -8.71
CA TRP A 43 10.03 19.41 -9.50
C TRP A 43 10.68 18.98 -10.83
N ASP A 44 10.69 17.67 -11.05
CA ASP A 44 11.01 17.04 -12.33
C ASP A 44 9.74 17.00 -13.19
N TYR A 45 9.78 17.64 -14.37
CA TYR A 45 8.76 17.45 -15.40
C TYR A 45 9.05 16.14 -16.13
N TRP A 46 8.41 15.08 -15.65
CA TRP A 46 8.64 13.74 -16.15
C TRP A 46 7.67 13.44 -17.29
N HIS A 47 8.15 13.67 -18.51
CA HIS A 47 7.44 13.36 -19.75
C HIS A 47 8.16 12.25 -20.50
N VAL A 48 7.47 11.13 -20.66
CA VAL A 48 7.87 10.08 -21.60
C VAL A 48 6.77 9.96 -22.65
N PRO A 49 7.09 10.26 -23.92
CA PRO A 49 6.12 10.24 -25.01
C PRO A 49 5.36 8.91 -25.06
N GLY A 50 4.02 8.99 -25.03
CA GLY A 50 3.16 7.81 -25.09
C GLY A 50 3.08 6.98 -23.82
N GLU A 51 3.69 7.41 -22.70
CA GLU A 51 3.62 6.66 -21.43
C GLU A 51 3.11 7.52 -20.27
N TYR A 52 3.77 8.62 -19.95
CA TYR A 52 3.38 9.43 -18.80
C TYR A 52 3.80 10.88 -18.93
N THR A 53 3.05 11.74 -18.25
CA THR A 53 3.33 13.17 -18.14
C THR A 53 2.84 13.64 -16.78
N LEU A 54 3.77 14.03 -15.91
CA LEU A 54 3.47 14.58 -14.60
C LEU A 54 4.65 15.36 -14.03
N LEU A 55 4.37 16.17 -13.01
CA LEU A 55 5.40 16.75 -12.15
C LEU A 55 5.66 15.79 -10.99
N ARG A 56 6.93 15.53 -10.65
CA ARG A 56 7.29 14.72 -9.48
C ARG A 56 8.51 15.25 -8.74
N THR A 57 8.61 14.89 -7.46
CA THR A 57 9.78 15.10 -6.61
C THR A 57 9.79 14.01 -5.53
N PRO A 58 10.96 13.59 -5.00
CA PRO A 58 10.96 12.76 -3.81
C PRO A 58 10.21 13.46 -2.66
N ALA A 59 9.32 12.75 -1.95
CA ALA A 59 8.51 13.39 -0.91
C ALA A 59 9.35 13.87 0.28
N TYR A 60 10.45 13.16 0.57
CA TYR A 60 11.37 13.48 1.68
C TYR A 60 12.20 14.75 1.45
N THR A 61 12.39 15.18 0.20
CA THR A 61 13.04 16.46 -0.12
C THR A 61 12.05 17.61 -0.12
N TYR A 62 10.76 17.32 -0.34
CA TYR A 62 9.73 18.36 -0.47
C TYR A 62 9.16 18.81 0.88
N PHE A 63 8.78 17.88 1.74
CA PHE A 63 8.14 18.20 3.02
C PHE A 63 9.18 18.50 4.12
N PRO A 64 8.87 19.39 5.09
CA PRO A 64 9.69 19.55 6.28
C PRO A 64 9.95 18.21 6.95
N ARG A 65 11.20 17.96 7.34
CA ARG A 65 11.66 16.68 7.90
C ARG A 65 10.70 16.10 8.95
N ARG A 66 10.27 16.92 9.91
CA ARG A 66 9.34 16.52 10.98
C ARG A 66 7.97 16.06 10.46
N ASP A 67 7.43 16.71 9.44
CA ASP A 67 6.13 16.35 8.87
C ASP A 67 6.26 15.09 8.00
N TYR A 68 7.36 14.96 7.25
CA TYR A 68 7.68 13.75 6.49
C TYR A 68 7.88 12.53 7.39
N GLU A 69 8.76 12.60 8.38
CA GLU A 69 9.08 11.48 9.28
C GLU A 69 7.84 11.00 10.03
N HIS A 70 6.95 11.92 10.44
CA HIS A 70 5.69 11.55 11.09
C HIS A 70 4.73 10.84 10.13
N PHE A 71 4.58 11.34 8.90
CA PHE A 71 3.75 10.67 7.88
C PHE A 71 4.32 9.30 7.49
N HIS A 72 5.62 9.24 7.22
CA HIS A 72 6.35 8.01 6.91
C HIS A 72 6.18 6.97 8.03
N GLY A 73 6.48 7.35 9.28
CA GLY A 73 6.35 6.47 10.43
C GLY A 73 4.91 5.97 10.65
N PHE A 74 3.91 6.83 10.41
CA PHE A 74 2.50 6.45 10.46
C PHE A 74 2.16 5.39 9.40
N LEU A 75 2.54 5.63 8.13
CA LEU A 75 2.26 4.73 7.02
C LEU A 75 2.98 3.38 7.19
N VAL A 76 4.25 3.40 7.60
CA VAL A 76 5.03 2.18 7.89
C VAL A 76 4.44 1.38 9.04
N LYS A 77 4.08 2.03 10.15
CA LYS A 77 3.41 1.36 11.28
C LYS A 77 2.10 0.71 10.83
N TRP A 78 1.29 1.44 10.06
CA TRP A 78 0.05 0.89 9.53
C TRP A 78 0.30 -0.30 8.60
N GLY A 79 1.30 -0.22 7.71
CA GLY A 79 1.71 -1.31 6.82
C GLY A 79 2.16 -2.57 7.57
N ARG A 80 2.93 -2.41 8.65
CA ARG A 80 3.35 -3.51 9.53
C ARG A 80 2.16 -4.21 10.15
N GLU A 81 1.29 -3.42 10.80
CA GLU A 81 0.15 -3.93 11.54
C GLU A 81 -0.87 -4.59 10.63
N ASN A 82 -1.13 -3.99 9.46
CA ASN A 82 -2.25 -4.37 8.60
C ASN A 82 -1.84 -5.28 7.44
N LEU A 83 -0.67 -5.10 6.84
CA LEU A 83 -0.25 -5.83 5.64
C LEU A 83 0.89 -6.82 5.90
N GLY A 84 1.63 -6.65 7.00
CA GLY A 84 2.86 -7.40 7.28
C GLY A 84 4.07 -6.85 6.50
N CYS A 85 3.97 -5.67 5.91
CA CYS A 85 5.09 -5.03 5.23
C CYS A 85 5.83 -4.11 6.21
N HIS A 86 7.13 -4.33 6.41
CA HIS A 86 7.89 -3.64 7.46
C HIS A 86 8.41 -2.27 7.07
N ASP A 87 8.29 -1.91 5.79
CA ASP A 87 8.71 -0.61 5.30
C ASP A 87 7.93 -0.19 4.06
N ILE A 88 8.23 1.01 3.57
CA ILE A 88 7.83 1.49 2.25
C ILE A 88 9.06 1.87 1.43
N SER A 89 8.95 1.82 0.11
CA SER A 89 9.96 2.42 -0.78
C SER A 89 10.06 3.93 -0.52
N PRO A 90 11.19 4.60 -0.83
CA PRO A 90 11.26 6.06 -0.86
C PRO A 90 10.12 6.62 -1.72
N PRO A 91 9.16 7.37 -1.13
CA PRO A 91 7.95 7.73 -1.83
C PRO A 91 8.14 8.98 -2.70
N TRP A 92 7.43 9.01 -3.81
CA TRP A 92 7.33 10.17 -4.70
C TRP A 92 6.14 11.03 -4.31
N LEU A 93 6.29 12.35 -4.40
CA LEU A 93 5.19 13.31 -4.46
C LEU A 93 4.97 13.67 -5.93
N SER A 94 3.74 13.53 -6.41
CA SER A 94 3.37 13.82 -7.79
C SER A 94 2.22 14.79 -7.88
N CYS A 95 2.34 15.76 -8.79
CA CYS A 95 1.35 16.77 -9.10
C CYS A 95 0.93 16.64 -10.57
N TYR A 96 -0.38 16.66 -10.82
CA TYR A 96 -0.98 16.56 -12.15
C TYR A 96 -1.84 17.79 -12.37
N ILE A 97 -1.46 18.56 -13.38
CA ILE A 97 -2.20 19.71 -13.92
C ILE A 97 -2.68 19.36 -15.33
N ASP A 98 -3.23 20.32 -16.07
CA ASP A 98 -3.74 20.12 -17.43
C ASP A 98 -2.75 19.35 -18.32
N GLY A 99 -3.26 18.33 -19.02
CA GLY A 99 -2.49 17.45 -19.90
C GLY A 99 -1.72 16.32 -19.19
N CYS A 100 -1.56 16.39 -17.86
CA CYS A 100 -0.86 15.35 -17.10
C CYS A 100 -1.69 14.06 -17.03
N ARG A 101 -1.05 12.92 -17.26
CA ARG A 101 -1.66 11.58 -17.26
C ARG A 101 -0.62 10.49 -17.03
N GLN A 102 -1.11 9.27 -16.81
CA GLN A 102 -0.32 8.05 -16.97
C GLN A 102 -1.11 7.06 -17.81
N GLU A 103 -0.52 6.63 -18.91
CA GLU A 103 -1.06 5.57 -19.76
C GLU A 103 -1.10 4.25 -19.00
N LEU A 104 -1.79 3.27 -19.58
CA LEU A 104 -1.93 1.96 -18.98
C LEU A 104 -0.57 1.24 -18.92
N HIS A 105 -0.15 0.87 -17.73
CA HIS A 105 1.09 0.15 -17.47
C HIS A 105 0.91 -0.89 -16.35
N GLN A 106 1.91 -1.72 -16.17
CA GLN A 106 2.10 -2.56 -14.99
C GLN A 106 3.41 -2.15 -14.35
N ASP A 107 3.45 -2.08 -13.04
CA ASP A 107 4.72 -1.87 -12.35
C ASP A 107 5.58 -3.13 -12.50
N VAL A 108 6.87 -2.93 -12.80
CA VAL A 108 7.88 -3.93 -12.46
C VAL A 108 7.87 -4.03 -10.93
N PRO A 109 7.79 -5.23 -10.33
CA PRO A 109 7.52 -5.34 -8.90
C PRO A 109 8.67 -4.78 -8.06
N HIS A 110 8.50 -3.55 -7.57
CA HIS A 110 9.33 -2.92 -6.54
C HIS A 110 8.91 -3.32 -5.12
N GLY A 111 7.72 -3.91 -4.98
CA GLY A 111 7.18 -4.44 -3.73
C GLY A 111 5.89 -5.22 -3.97
N PRO A 112 5.39 -5.97 -2.97
CA PRO A 112 4.17 -6.77 -3.12
C PRO A 112 2.88 -5.95 -3.28
N LEU A 113 2.86 -4.68 -2.84
CA LEU A 113 1.68 -3.81 -2.86
C LEU A 113 2.10 -2.37 -3.19
N ALA A 114 1.44 -1.75 -4.17
CA ALA A 114 1.57 -0.33 -4.45
C ALA A 114 0.58 0.48 -3.60
N PHE A 115 0.91 1.75 -3.34
CA PHE A 115 0.00 2.67 -2.67
C PHE A 115 -0.02 4.06 -3.31
N VAL A 116 -1.16 4.74 -3.17
CA VAL A 116 -1.36 6.15 -3.50
C VAL A 116 -2.09 6.79 -2.33
N PHE A 117 -1.48 7.79 -1.69
CA PHE A 117 -2.08 8.62 -0.66
C PHE A 117 -2.37 10.01 -1.22
N SER A 118 -3.62 10.46 -1.17
CA SER A 118 -4.03 11.70 -1.82
C SER A 118 -4.12 12.90 -0.89
N LEU A 119 -3.57 14.01 -1.39
CA LEU A 119 -3.66 15.37 -0.85
C LEU A 119 -4.49 16.28 -1.78
N THR A 120 -5.29 15.70 -2.67
CA THR A 120 -6.11 16.45 -3.64
C THR A 120 -7.40 16.92 -2.95
N PRO A 121 -7.77 18.22 -3.02
CA PRO A 121 -9.07 18.72 -2.57
C PRO A 121 -10.20 18.30 -3.53
N TRP A 122 -10.42 16.99 -3.68
CA TRP A 122 -11.22 16.42 -4.77
C TRP A 122 -12.66 16.94 -4.86
N ARG A 123 -13.28 17.28 -3.73
CA ARG A 123 -14.66 17.79 -3.70
C ARG A 123 -14.78 19.20 -4.26
N GLU A 124 -13.74 20.01 -4.14
CA GLU A 124 -13.69 21.42 -4.54
C GLU A 124 -12.95 21.62 -5.87
N ARG A 125 -12.49 20.52 -6.50
CA ARG A 125 -11.67 20.56 -7.70
C ARG A 125 -12.35 21.31 -8.85
N VAL A 126 -11.56 22.08 -9.58
CA VAL A 126 -11.97 22.78 -10.80
C VAL A 126 -11.63 22.01 -12.09
N PHE A 127 -10.99 20.85 -11.98
CA PHE A 127 -10.54 20.02 -13.10
C PHE A 127 -11.39 18.73 -13.26
N ARG A 128 -11.29 18.13 -14.45
CA ARG A 128 -11.84 16.79 -14.77
C ARG A 128 -10.72 15.78 -14.95
N GLY A 129 -11.04 14.49 -14.77
CA GLY A 129 -10.07 13.40 -14.85
C GLY A 129 -9.22 13.26 -13.57
N GLY A 130 -8.03 12.67 -13.67
CA GLY A 130 -7.13 12.44 -12.53
C GLY A 130 -7.48 11.23 -11.66
N GLU A 131 -8.52 10.46 -12.00
CA GLU A 131 -8.79 9.21 -11.29
C GLU A 131 -7.72 8.16 -11.59
N THR A 132 -7.37 7.36 -10.58
CA THR A 132 -6.57 6.15 -10.80
C THR A 132 -7.48 5.09 -11.41
N PHE A 133 -7.10 4.58 -12.58
CA PHE A 133 -7.81 3.52 -13.27
C PHE A 133 -7.08 2.20 -13.07
N ILE A 134 -7.80 1.15 -12.70
CA ILE A 134 -7.33 -0.24 -12.71
C ILE A 134 -8.17 -0.98 -13.75
N GLN A 135 -7.54 -1.71 -14.66
CA GLN A 135 -8.23 -2.34 -15.80
C GLN A 135 -9.02 -3.59 -15.38
N LYS A 136 -8.46 -4.40 -14.47
CA LYS A 136 -9.04 -5.66 -14.00
C LYS A 136 -8.93 -5.74 -12.48
N PRO A 137 -10.02 -5.54 -11.72
CA PRO A 137 -11.38 -5.25 -12.17
C PRO A 137 -11.39 -3.84 -12.75
N ARG A 138 -12.33 -3.51 -13.64
CA ARG A 138 -12.47 -2.13 -14.11
C ARG A 138 -12.87 -1.25 -12.92
N ALA A 139 -11.93 -0.53 -12.34
CA ALA A 139 -12.14 0.32 -11.19
C ALA A 139 -11.62 1.73 -11.47
N LEU A 140 -12.42 2.71 -11.08
CA LEU A 140 -12.07 4.12 -11.17
C LEU A 140 -12.03 4.70 -9.77
N ILE A 141 -10.84 5.05 -9.30
CA ILE A 141 -10.58 5.44 -7.93
C ILE A 141 -10.32 6.93 -7.89
N GLU A 142 -11.28 7.66 -7.32
CA GLU A 142 -11.14 9.08 -7.04
C GLU A 142 -10.05 9.30 -5.98
N PRO A 143 -9.04 10.16 -6.24
CA PRO A 143 -8.04 10.56 -5.26
C PRO A 143 -8.65 11.58 -4.31
N ARG A 144 -9.57 11.15 -3.44
CA ARG A 144 -10.19 12.03 -2.45
C ARG A 144 -9.15 12.48 -1.42
N PHE A 145 -9.32 13.69 -0.90
CA PHE A 145 -8.45 14.20 0.15
C PHE A 145 -8.35 13.21 1.32
N ASN A 146 -7.13 12.96 1.79
CA ASN A 146 -6.83 12.06 2.90
C ASN A 146 -7.26 10.59 2.66
N ARG A 147 -7.28 10.17 1.39
CA ARG A 147 -7.51 8.77 1.00
C ARG A 147 -6.19 8.05 0.79
N LEU A 148 -6.04 6.87 1.39
CA LEU A 148 -5.05 5.87 0.99
C LEU A 148 -5.70 4.83 0.08
N THR A 149 -5.11 4.59 -1.08
CA THR A 149 -5.41 3.46 -1.95
C THR A 149 -4.22 2.50 -1.94
N VAL A 150 -4.48 1.21 -1.74
CA VAL A 150 -3.47 0.14 -1.79
C VAL A 150 -3.92 -0.89 -2.80
N PHE A 151 -3.05 -1.32 -3.71
CA PHE A 151 -3.46 -2.22 -4.79
C PHE A 151 -2.34 -3.17 -5.22
N ASN A 152 -2.72 -4.20 -5.97
CA ASN A 152 -1.78 -5.15 -6.55
C ASN A 152 -1.04 -4.49 -7.74
N PRO A 153 0.28 -4.24 -7.64
CA PRO A 153 1.05 -3.48 -8.63
C PRO A 153 1.10 -4.16 -10.00
N ALA A 154 0.94 -5.49 -10.03
CA ALA A 154 0.97 -6.24 -11.28
C ALA A 154 -0.37 -6.19 -12.05
N LEU A 155 -1.38 -5.45 -11.57
CA LEU A 155 -2.58 -5.15 -12.34
C LEU A 155 -2.28 -4.03 -13.33
N VAL A 156 -2.87 -4.07 -14.53
CA VAL A 156 -2.76 -2.95 -15.47
C VAL A 156 -3.52 -1.76 -14.90
N HIS A 157 -2.84 -0.61 -14.79
CA HIS A 157 -3.39 0.59 -14.19
C HIS A 157 -2.80 1.86 -14.82
N GLY A 158 -3.38 3.02 -14.50
CA GLY A 158 -2.94 4.33 -14.98
C GLY A 158 -3.67 5.47 -14.28
N VAL A 159 -3.47 6.70 -14.76
CA VAL A 159 -4.11 7.91 -14.24
C VAL A 159 -4.76 8.63 -15.40
N ARG A 160 -6.08 8.83 -15.33
CA ARG A 160 -6.82 9.58 -16.35
C ARG A 160 -6.27 11.00 -16.44
N GLU A 161 -6.21 11.50 -17.66
CA GLU A 161 -5.69 12.83 -17.93
C GLU A 161 -6.44 13.90 -17.14
N VAL A 162 -5.69 14.76 -16.46
CA VAL A 162 -6.21 15.95 -15.79
C VAL A 162 -6.44 17.04 -16.82
N ARG A 163 -7.63 17.65 -16.82
CA ARG A 163 -8.02 18.74 -17.73
C ARG A 163 -8.72 19.87 -16.99
N GLY A 164 -8.31 21.12 -17.22
CA GLY A 164 -8.99 22.32 -16.75
C GLY A 164 -8.25 23.17 -15.73
N THR A 165 -7.01 22.84 -15.33
CA THR A 165 -6.22 23.72 -14.44
C THR A 165 -4.73 23.69 -14.74
N HIS A 166 -4.09 24.86 -14.77
CA HIS A 166 -2.64 24.99 -14.76
C HIS A 166 -2.09 25.44 -13.40
N ASP A 167 -2.96 25.77 -12.43
CA ASP A 167 -2.53 26.07 -11.05
C ASP A 167 -2.21 24.75 -10.33
N PRO A 168 -0.96 24.52 -9.89
CA PRO A 168 -0.59 23.30 -9.16
C PRO A 168 -1.41 23.08 -7.88
N ARG A 169 -1.89 24.15 -7.24
CA ARG A 169 -2.73 24.08 -6.03
C ARG A 169 -4.08 23.44 -6.32
N GLU A 170 -4.62 23.70 -7.50
CA GLU A 170 -5.90 23.15 -7.94
C GLU A 170 -5.76 21.74 -8.54
N GLY A 171 -4.53 21.29 -8.85
CA GLY A 171 -4.26 20.00 -9.48
C GLY A 171 -4.43 18.78 -8.56
N ARG A 172 -4.28 17.58 -9.14
CA ARG A 172 -4.23 16.32 -8.38
C ARG A 172 -2.84 16.19 -7.74
N LEU A 173 -2.81 16.04 -6.41
CA LEU A 173 -1.60 15.90 -5.62
C LEU A 173 -1.61 14.59 -4.83
N VAL A 174 -0.61 13.75 -5.02
CA VAL A 174 -0.53 12.44 -4.36
C VAL A 174 0.89 12.09 -3.93
N VAL A 175 1.01 11.36 -2.83
CA VAL A 175 2.22 10.64 -2.43
C VAL A 175 2.06 9.18 -2.81
N HIS A 176 3.03 8.57 -3.48
CA HIS A 176 2.92 7.18 -3.93
C HIS A 176 4.25 6.41 -3.81
N GLY A 177 4.14 5.09 -3.81
CA GLY A 177 5.26 4.16 -3.67
C GLY A 177 4.77 2.74 -3.43
N TRP A 178 5.63 1.89 -2.87
CA TRP A 178 5.32 0.49 -2.58
C TRP A 178 5.52 0.17 -1.11
N PHE A 179 4.66 -0.69 -0.55
CA PHE A 179 4.95 -1.40 0.68
C PHE A 179 5.95 -2.52 0.39
N VAL A 180 6.97 -2.67 1.22
CA VAL A 180 8.09 -3.60 1.02
C VAL A 180 8.44 -4.36 2.30
N ASN A 181 9.40 -5.27 2.20
CA ASN A 181 9.91 -6.07 3.33
C ASN A 181 8.80 -6.86 4.06
N PRO A 182 8.08 -7.78 3.38
CA PRO A 182 7.08 -8.62 4.01
C PRO A 182 7.71 -9.53 5.06
N ARG A 183 7.35 -9.35 6.33
CA ARG A 183 7.81 -10.17 7.46
C ARG A 183 6.75 -10.26 8.57
N PRO A 184 6.75 -11.32 9.40
CA PRO A 184 5.85 -11.41 10.55
C PRO A 184 5.85 -10.14 11.41
N PHE A 185 4.66 -9.69 11.81
CA PHE A 185 4.48 -8.60 12.78
C PHE A 185 3.45 -9.03 13.82
N TRP A 186 3.73 -8.82 15.11
CA TRP A 186 2.80 -9.22 16.15
C TRP A 186 2.71 -8.21 17.30
N VAL A 187 1.57 -8.26 17.97
CA VAL A 187 1.32 -7.56 19.24
C VAL A 187 0.94 -8.62 20.27
N GLY A 188 1.79 -8.81 21.27
CA GLY A 188 1.60 -9.83 22.28
C GLY A 188 2.89 -10.22 22.98
N PRO A 189 2.83 -11.22 23.87
CA PRO A 189 3.95 -11.68 24.70
C PRO A 189 4.90 -12.68 24.01
N LEU A 190 4.63 -13.10 22.77
CA LEU A 190 5.55 -13.95 22.02
C LEU A 190 6.82 -13.15 21.66
N SER A 191 7.98 -13.78 21.78
CA SER A 191 9.27 -13.26 21.30
C SER A 191 9.46 -13.58 19.82
N ALA A 192 10.44 -12.93 19.18
CA ALA A 192 10.77 -13.17 17.77
C ALA A 192 11.16 -14.63 17.51
N VAL A 193 12.00 -15.21 18.37
CA VAL A 193 12.46 -16.61 18.26
C VAL A 193 11.28 -17.59 18.31
N GLU A 194 10.30 -17.33 19.18
CA GLU A 194 9.11 -18.18 19.32
C GLU A 194 8.19 -18.07 18.11
N VAL A 195 8.00 -16.86 17.57
CA VAL A 195 7.21 -16.68 16.34
C VAL A 195 7.89 -17.38 15.16
N ASP A 196 9.17 -17.13 14.95
CA ASP A 196 9.92 -17.69 13.83
C ASP A 196 9.99 -19.22 13.91
N GLY A 197 10.24 -19.77 15.10
CA GLY A 197 10.25 -21.22 15.34
C GLY A 197 8.91 -21.87 14.99
N SER A 198 7.83 -21.39 15.60
CA SER A 198 6.48 -21.93 15.38
C SER A 198 6.00 -21.79 13.93
N VAL A 199 6.27 -20.64 13.31
CA VAL A 199 5.89 -20.40 11.91
C VAL A 199 6.69 -21.31 10.98
N ARG A 200 8.03 -21.39 11.13
CA ARG A 200 8.88 -22.20 10.27
C ARG A 200 8.55 -23.69 10.36
N GLU A 201 8.44 -24.23 11.57
CA GLU A 201 8.13 -25.65 11.79
C GLU A 201 6.74 -26.00 11.24
N GLY A 202 5.74 -25.18 11.56
CA GLY A 202 4.38 -25.42 11.13
C GLY A 202 4.18 -25.25 9.63
N LEU A 203 4.76 -24.21 9.01
CA LEU A 203 4.73 -24.05 7.56
C LEU A 203 5.45 -25.19 6.85
N SER A 204 6.58 -25.68 7.35
CA SER A 204 7.27 -26.83 6.77
C SER A 204 6.36 -28.07 6.70
N ARG A 205 5.55 -28.33 7.73
CA ARG A 205 4.58 -29.44 7.75
C ARG A 205 3.42 -29.24 6.78
N ILE A 206 2.96 -28.01 6.62
CA ILE A 206 1.85 -27.69 5.71
C ILE A 206 2.33 -27.80 4.26
N LEU A 207 3.52 -27.24 3.96
CA LEU A 207 4.10 -27.18 2.63
C LEU A 207 4.69 -28.52 2.16
N SER A 208 4.93 -29.49 3.06
CA SER A 208 5.39 -30.83 2.66
C SER A 208 4.39 -31.59 1.78
N ARG A 209 3.13 -31.14 1.72
CA ARG A 209 2.11 -31.64 0.80
C ARG A 209 2.13 -30.98 -0.58
N GLN A 210 3.07 -30.06 -0.81
CA GLN A 210 3.26 -29.32 -2.06
C GLN A 210 1.95 -28.69 -2.60
N PRO A 211 1.24 -27.88 -1.79
CA PRO A 211 0.03 -27.21 -2.27
C PRO A 211 0.35 -26.22 -3.40
N GLU A 212 -0.47 -26.20 -4.44
CA GLU A 212 -0.34 -25.24 -5.55
C GLU A 212 -0.87 -23.86 -5.13
N LEU A 213 -0.04 -23.09 -4.43
CA LEU A 213 -0.38 -21.75 -3.94
C LEU A 213 -0.11 -20.64 -4.96
N GLY A 214 0.42 -20.97 -6.13
CA GLY A 214 0.72 -20.01 -7.19
C GLY A 214 1.88 -19.08 -6.85
N SER A 215 1.79 -17.81 -7.24
CA SER A 215 2.80 -16.79 -6.91
C SER A 215 2.18 -15.47 -6.44
N GLY A 216 2.87 -14.76 -5.55
CA GLY A 216 2.47 -13.46 -4.99
C GLY A 216 2.51 -13.41 -3.46
N LEU A 217 1.88 -12.40 -2.89
CA LEU A 217 1.75 -12.22 -1.44
C LEU A 217 0.45 -12.86 -0.94
N LEU A 218 0.51 -13.59 0.17
CA LEU A 218 -0.64 -13.92 1.00
C LEU A 218 -0.37 -13.46 2.43
N SER A 219 -1.10 -12.46 2.91
CA SER A 219 -1.00 -11.98 4.29
C SER A 219 -2.20 -12.41 5.11
N LEU A 220 -1.92 -13.08 6.22
CA LEU A 220 -2.91 -13.67 7.11
C LEU A 220 -2.86 -12.99 8.47
N ARG A 221 -4.01 -12.83 9.11
CA ARG A 221 -4.10 -12.41 10.51
C ARG A 221 -4.53 -13.56 11.39
N LEU A 222 -3.68 -13.89 12.34
CA LEU A 222 -3.87 -14.94 13.32
C LEU A 222 -4.18 -14.32 14.69
N ARG A 223 -5.20 -14.86 15.37
CA ARG A 223 -5.41 -14.63 16.81
C ARG A 223 -4.94 -15.87 17.54
N ILE A 224 -3.90 -15.74 18.33
CA ILE A 224 -3.27 -16.82 19.07
C ILE A 224 -3.71 -16.70 20.54
N ALA A 225 -4.29 -17.76 21.08
CA ALA A 225 -4.69 -17.83 22.48
C ALA A 225 -3.49 -17.78 23.43
N ALA A 226 -3.76 -17.49 24.70
CA ALA A 226 -2.77 -17.69 25.77
C ALA A 226 -2.29 -19.15 25.85
N SER A 227 -3.12 -20.13 25.47
CA SER A 227 -2.73 -21.55 25.38
C SER A 227 -1.70 -21.84 24.29
N GLY A 228 -1.50 -20.93 23.33
CA GLY A 228 -0.63 -21.14 22.17
C GLY A 228 -1.36 -21.58 20.89
N GLU A 229 -2.66 -21.86 20.98
CA GLU A 229 -3.47 -22.30 19.84
C GLU A 229 -3.94 -21.13 18.96
N VAL A 230 -4.01 -21.33 17.65
CA VAL A 230 -4.59 -20.35 16.72
C VAL A 230 -6.12 -20.42 16.78
N LEU A 231 -6.73 -19.44 17.45
CA LEU A 231 -8.19 -19.33 17.60
C LEU A 231 -8.89 -18.96 16.29
N SER A 232 -8.24 -18.15 15.45
CA SER A 232 -8.81 -17.71 14.17
C SER A 232 -7.71 -17.31 13.20
N SER A 233 -7.94 -17.56 11.91
CA SER A 233 -7.15 -17.04 10.80
C SER A 233 -8.09 -16.39 9.78
N HIS A 234 -7.70 -15.24 9.23
CA HIS A 234 -8.37 -14.64 8.08
C HIS A 234 -7.34 -13.97 7.17
N THR A 235 -7.64 -13.94 5.88
CA THR A 235 -6.82 -13.23 4.89
C THR A 235 -7.02 -11.73 5.05
N VAL A 236 -5.92 -10.99 5.12
CA VAL A 236 -5.93 -9.52 5.16
C VAL A 236 -5.70 -8.94 3.78
N VAL A 237 -4.73 -9.51 3.05
CA VAL A 237 -4.43 -9.13 1.68
C VAL A 237 -3.88 -10.34 0.94
N SER A 238 -4.25 -10.50 -0.33
CA SER A 238 -3.65 -11.50 -1.21
C SER A 238 -3.46 -10.92 -2.60
N THR A 239 -2.28 -11.10 -3.16
CA THR A 239 -1.97 -10.84 -4.57
C THR A 239 -1.71 -12.12 -5.36
N LEU A 240 -2.02 -13.29 -4.76
CA LEU A 240 -1.77 -14.60 -5.36
C LEU A 240 -2.39 -14.75 -6.75
N ARG A 241 -1.64 -15.38 -7.65
CA ARG A 241 -2.02 -15.73 -9.03
C ARG A 241 -1.67 -17.19 -9.29
N GLY A 242 -2.47 -17.86 -10.13
CA GLY A 242 -2.19 -19.24 -10.55
C GLY A 242 -2.28 -20.27 -9.42
N PHE A 243 -3.08 -20.00 -8.37
CA PHE A 243 -3.29 -20.93 -7.26
C PHE A 243 -4.45 -21.89 -7.52
N SER A 244 -4.37 -23.11 -6.98
CA SER A 244 -5.48 -24.05 -6.88
C SER A 244 -6.43 -23.62 -5.75
N PRO A 245 -7.74 -23.39 -6.01
CA PRO A 245 -8.68 -23.02 -4.96
C PRO A 245 -8.79 -24.06 -3.84
N ARG A 246 -8.67 -25.35 -4.19
CA ARG A 246 -8.66 -26.46 -3.24
C ARG A 246 -7.45 -26.41 -2.33
N ASP A 247 -6.27 -26.14 -2.88
CA ASP A 247 -5.04 -26.11 -2.11
C ASP A 247 -4.91 -24.85 -1.26
N LEU A 248 -5.38 -23.71 -1.76
CA LEU A 248 -5.50 -22.50 -0.96
C LEU A 248 -6.47 -22.72 0.22
N GLN A 249 -7.60 -23.38 -0.01
CA GLN A 249 -8.54 -23.71 1.07
C GLN A 249 -7.92 -24.68 2.09
N TYR A 250 -7.21 -25.70 1.62
CA TYR A 250 -6.45 -26.62 2.47
C TYR A 250 -5.43 -25.85 3.31
N PHE A 251 -4.62 -25.00 2.68
CA PHE A 251 -3.60 -24.19 3.33
C PHE A 251 -4.18 -23.28 4.41
N LEU A 252 -5.25 -22.53 4.10
CA LEU A 252 -5.92 -21.64 5.05
C LEU A 252 -6.49 -22.39 6.26
N LYS A 253 -6.97 -23.63 6.06
CA LYS A 253 -7.40 -24.51 7.15
C LYS A 253 -6.22 -25.02 7.96
N ALA A 254 -5.15 -25.44 7.30
CA ALA A 254 -3.95 -25.99 7.92
C ALA A 254 -3.16 -24.93 8.72
N ILE A 255 -3.18 -23.66 8.31
CA ILE A 255 -2.60 -22.56 9.10
C ILE A 255 -3.17 -22.48 10.53
N LYS A 256 -4.41 -22.93 10.76
CA LYS A 256 -4.99 -22.95 12.11
C LYS A 256 -4.38 -24.02 13.02
N THR A 257 -3.61 -24.95 12.48
CA THR A 257 -2.91 -25.99 13.25
C THR A 257 -1.51 -25.55 13.68
N LEU A 258 -1.09 -24.32 13.36
CA LEU A 258 0.14 -23.76 13.94
C LEU A 258 -0.01 -23.71 15.47
N ALA A 259 1.05 -24.07 16.18
CA ALA A 259 1.09 -24.07 17.63
C ALA A 259 2.24 -23.17 18.10
N PHE A 260 1.95 -22.35 19.12
CA PHE A 260 2.88 -21.42 19.72
C PHE A 260 3.10 -21.76 21.20
N PRO A 261 4.21 -21.33 21.82
CA PRO A 261 4.40 -21.49 23.26
C PRO A 261 3.28 -20.82 24.06
N ARG A 262 2.88 -21.45 25.16
CA ARG A 262 1.90 -20.90 26.10
C ARG A 262 2.40 -19.58 26.68
N LYS A 263 1.53 -18.57 26.77
CA LYS A 263 1.81 -17.24 27.33
C LYS A 263 0.70 -16.79 28.27
N GLN A 264 0.93 -15.67 28.97
CA GLN A 264 -0.04 -15.13 29.93
C GLN A 264 -1.23 -14.42 29.26
N ARG A 265 -1.06 -13.95 28.01
CA ARG A 265 -2.10 -13.23 27.26
C ARG A 265 -2.07 -13.60 25.77
N PRO A 266 -3.17 -13.36 25.04
CA PRO A 266 -3.23 -13.61 23.60
C PRO A 266 -2.21 -12.80 22.80
N THR A 267 -1.87 -13.30 21.61
CA THR A 267 -1.07 -12.58 20.61
C THR A 267 -1.88 -12.38 19.33
N ARG A 268 -1.77 -11.20 18.72
CA ARG A 268 -2.25 -10.95 17.35
C ARG A 268 -1.05 -10.94 16.42
N LEU A 269 -1.02 -11.83 15.44
CA LEU A 269 0.06 -11.98 14.46
C LEU A 269 -0.46 -11.66 13.06
N THR A 270 0.23 -10.79 12.34
CA THR A 270 0.10 -10.59 10.89
C THR A 270 1.26 -11.35 10.22
N LEU A 271 0.93 -12.39 9.48
CA LEU A 271 1.84 -13.33 8.84
C LEU A 271 1.79 -13.14 7.31
N PRO A 272 2.72 -12.39 6.72
CA PRO A 272 2.88 -12.32 5.28
C PRO A 272 3.68 -13.52 4.76
N LEU A 273 3.22 -14.09 3.65
CA LEU A 273 3.85 -15.20 2.96
C LEU A 273 4.09 -14.79 1.51
N MET A 274 5.36 -14.74 1.11
CA MET A 274 5.73 -14.63 -0.30
C MET A 274 5.76 -16.03 -0.89
N VAL A 275 4.91 -16.27 -1.88
CA VAL A 275 4.80 -17.56 -2.57
C VAL A 275 5.39 -17.42 -3.97
N GLY A 276 6.24 -18.37 -4.37
CA GLY A 276 6.76 -18.45 -5.74
C GLY A 276 7.58 -17.23 -6.18
N SER A 277 8.24 -16.56 -5.22
CA SER A 277 9.23 -15.50 -5.48
C SER A 277 10.56 -16.07 -5.90
#